data_AF-A0A846D5V9-F1
#
_entry.id   AF-A0A846D5V9-F1
#
_cell.length_a   1.000
_cell.length_b   1.000
_cell.length_c   1.000
_cell.angle_alpha   90.00
_cell.angle_beta   90.00
_cell.angle_gamma   90.00
#
_symmetry.space_group_name_H-M   'P 1'
#
loop_
_entity.id
_entity.type
_entity.pdbx_description
1 polymer ?
#
loop_
_entity_poly.entity_id
_entity_poly.type
_entity_poly.pdbx_seq_one_letter_code
_entity_poly.pdbx_strand_id
1 'polypeptide(L)'
;MTVTSSNPFKSLGFSTDTTSVNNYVADSINPYSWWSGNFRFVNLSGKLLGAHLAHAGLIVLWAGAMTLFELSQFNPDLPMYNQGLILLPHLATLGFGIGANGEVIDTYPYLVIGMLHLVSSAVLGAGGIYHAVLGPDRLDER
;
A
#
# COMPACT_ATOMS: atom_id res chain seq x y z
N MET A 1 36.32 4.28 -35.23
CA MET A 1 34.99 3.63 -35.22
C MET A 1 34.89 2.81 -33.95
N THR A 2 34.32 3.38 -32.89
CA THR A 2 33.99 2.65 -31.65
C THR A 2 32.70 1.88 -31.89
N VAL A 3 32.80 0.55 -31.97
CA VAL A 3 31.65 -0.33 -32.07
C VAL A 3 30.95 -0.31 -30.71
N THR A 4 29.83 0.40 -30.61
CA THR A 4 28.95 0.32 -29.45
C THR A 4 28.30 -1.06 -29.45
N SER A 5 28.89 -1.97 -28.66
CA SER A 5 28.26 -3.26 -28.32
C SER A 5 26.86 -2.97 -27.75
N SER A 6 25.82 -3.49 -28.41
CA SER A 6 24.45 -3.39 -27.93
C SER A 6 24.33 -4.16 -26.61
N ASN A 7 24.16 -3.45 -25.50
CA ASN A 7 24.00 -4.07 -24.19
C ASN A 7 22.73 -4.96 -24.19
N PRO A 8 22.86 -6.30 -24.08
CA PRO A 8 21.73 -7.23 -24.17
C PRO A 8 20.77 -7.11 -22.98
N PHE A 9 21.23 -6.52 -21.86
CA PHE A 9 20.43 -6.28 -20.67
C PHE A 9 19.75 -4.90 -20.65
N LYS A 10 19.86 -4.13 -21.75
CA LYS A 10 19.16 -2.85 -21.91
C LYS A 10 17.63 -3.00 -21.80
N SER A 11 17.06 -4.12 -22.23
CA SER A 11 15.62 -4.42 -22.09
C SER A 11 15.21 -4.70 -20.64
N LEU A 12 16.12 -5.21 -19.81
CA LEU A 12 15.95 -5.34 -18.36
C LEU A 12 16.32 -4.04 -17.62
N GLY A 13 16.76 -3.03 -18.39
CA GLY A 13 17.16 -1.70 -17.96
C GLY A 13 18.41 -1.65 -17.09
N PHE A 14 19.31 -2.61 -17.27
CA PHE A 14 20.69 -2.44 -16.87
C PHE A 14 21.41 -1.71 -18.01
N SER A 15 21.46 -0.37 -17.96
CA SER A 15 22.24 0.43 -18.90
C SER A 15 23.59 0.82 -18.29
N THR A 16 24.64 0.76 -19.10
CA THR A 16 26.00 1.24 -18.77
C THR A 16 26.24 2.65 -19.34
N ASP A 17 25.22 3.28 -19.92
CA ASP A 17 25.33 4.62 -20.48
C ASP A 17 25.52 5.64 -19.35
N THR A 18 26.63 6.38 -19.38
CA THR A 18 26.94 7.46 -18.43
C THR A 18 25.96 8.62 -18.62
N THR A 19 24.99 8.75 -17.72
CA THR A 19 24.08 9.91 -17.69
C THR A 19 24.78 11.15 -17.12
N SER A 20 24.41 12.33 -17.60
CA SER A 20 24.98 13.59 -17.11
C SER A 20 24.42 13.91 -15.70
N VAL A 21 25.28 14.32 -14.77
CA VAL A 21 24.92 14.53 -13.35
C VAL A 21 23.81 15.57 -13.15
N ASN A 22 23.66 16.50 -14.08
CA ASN A 22 22.73 17.63 -13.97
C ASN A 22 21.31 17.32 -14.44
N ASN A 23 21.10 16.20 -15.15
CA ASN A 23 19.82 15.84 -15.74
C ASN A 23 19.36 14.45 -15.29
N TYR A 24 19.87 13.88 -14.19
CA TYR A 24 19.55 12.51 -13.76
C TYR A 24 18.06 12.16 -13.82
N VAL A 25 17.17 13.07 -13.38
CA VAL A 25 15.72 12.83 -13.44
C VAL A 25 15.21 12.86 -14.88
N ALA A 26 15.58 13.86 -15.70
CA ALA A 26 15.13 13.99 -17.08
C ALA A 26 15.76 12.95 -18.04
N ASP A 27 17.04 12.65 -17.88
CA ASP A 27 17.78 11.62 -18.61
C ASP A 27 17.37 10.19 -18.15
N SER A 28 16.86 10.03 -16.91
CA SER A 28 16.28 8.75 -16.47
C SER A 28 14.90 8.46 -17.07
N ILE A 29 14.22 9.46 -17.64
CA ILE A 29 12.94 9.28 -18.37
C ILE A 29 13.11 8.32 -19.57
N ASN A 30 14.35 8.07 -20.02
CA ASN A 30 14.66 7.07 -21.03
C ASN A 30 16.10 6.49 -20.82
N PRO A 31 16.31 5.27 -20.26
CA PRO A 31 15.37 4.19 -20.04
C PRO A 31 15.23 3.86 -18.54
N TYR A 32 14.10 4.18 -17.91
CA TYR A 32 13.76 3.46 -16.67
C TYR A 32 13.66 1.98 -17.01
N SER A 33 14.53 1.19 -16.40
CA SER A 33 14.32 -0.23 -16.24
C SER A 33 12.96 -0.54 -15.63
N TRP A 34 12.46 -1.76 -15.85
CA TRP A 34 11.21 -2.19 -15.22
C TRP A 34 11.30 -2.16 -13.67
N TRP A 35 12.49 -2.37 -13.08
CA TRP A 35 12.70 -2.32 -11.63
C TRP A 35 12.53 -0.91 -11.03
N SER A 36 12.66 0.15 -11.84
CA SER A 36 12.42 1.56 -11.45
C SER A 36 11.12 2.14 -12.03
N GLY A 37 10.17 1.28 -12.43
CA GLY A 37 9.00 1.67 -13.21
C GLY A 37 8.14 2.79 -12.60
N ASN A 38 8.06 2.89 -11.27
CA ASN A 38 7.25 3.91 -10.58
C ASN A 38 7.74 5.35 -10.83
N PHE A 39 9.03 5.55 -11.12
CA PHE A 39 9.55 6.89 -11.45
C PHE A 39 8.93 7.48 -12.72
N ARG A 40 8.39 6.65 -13.62
CA ARG A 40 7.66 7.09 -14.82
C ARG A 40 6.43 7.94 -14.49
N PHE A 41 5.89 7.83 -13.29
CA PHE A 41 4.68 8.56 -12.88
C PHE A 41 4.97 9.90 -12.19
N VAL A 42 6.23 10.32 -12.07
CA VAL A 42 6.61 11.54 -11.32
C VAL A 42 5.93 12.81 -11.86
N ASN A 43 5.74 12.89 -13.18
CA ASN A 43 5.09 14.03 -13.85
C ASN A 43 3.60 13.76 -14.19
N LEU A 44 3.06 12.61 -13.78
CA LEU A 44 1.68 12.20 -14.06
C LEU A 44 0.86 12.27 -12.76
N SER A 45 0.44 13.48 -12.41
CA SER A 45 -0.21 13.79 -11.13
C SER A 45 -1.48 12.97 -10.89
N GLY A 46 -2.26 12.67 -11.92
CA GLY A 46 -3.46 11.83 -11.80
C GLY A 46 -3.14 10.37 -11.50
N LYS A 47 -2.16 9.80 -12.22
CA LYS A 47 -1.70 8.42 -11.97
C LYS A 47 -1.01 8.29 -10.61
N LEU A 48 -0.22 9.29 -10.21
CA LEU A 48 0.45 9.30 -8.92
C LEU A 48 -0.56 9.34 -7.77
N LEU A 49 -1.63 10.14 -7.91
CA LEU A 49 -2.75 10.15 -6.97
C LEU A 49 -3.39 8.75 -6.88
N GLY A 50 -3.72 8.14 -8.02
CA GLY A 50 -4.29 6.79 -8.07
C GLY A 50 -3.44 5.73 -7.39
N ALA A 51 -2.12 5.76 -7.61
CA ALA A 51 -1.17 4.86 -6.95
C ALA A 51 -1.18 5.00 -5.42
N HIS A 52 -1.21 6.23 -4.90
CA HIS A 52 -1.28 6.48 -3.45
C HIS A 52 -2.61 6.06 -2.85
N LEU A 53 -3.73 6.29 -3.55
CA LEU A 53 -5.06 5.83 -3.10
C LEU A 53 -5.13 4.30 -3.06
N ALA A 54 -4.62 3.62 -4.09
CA ALA A 54 -4.56 2.16 -4.11
C ALA A 54 -3.67 1.61 -2.98
N HIS A 55 -2.54 2.26 -2.71
CA HIS A 55 -1.66 1.89 -1.60
C HIS A 55 -2.34 2.08 -0.23
N ALA A 56 -3.01 3.22 -0.02
CA ALA A 56 -3.82 3.43 1.19
C ALA A 56 -4.93 2.37 1.32
N GLY A 57 -5.58 2.02 0.20
CA GLY A 57 -6.54 0.93 0.14
C GLY A 57 -5.96 -0.41 0.61
N LEU A 58 -4.73 -0.76 0.22
CA LEU A 58 -4.05 -1.98 0.67
C LEU A 58 -3.78 -1.96 2.19
N ILE A 59 -3.37 -0.82 2.75
CA ILE A 59 -3.13 -0.68 4.19
C ILE A 59 -4.45 -0.90 4.96
N VAL A 60 -5.53 -0.26 4.52
CA VAL A 60 -6.84 -0.36 5.16
C VAL A 60 -7.43 -1.77 4.98
N LEU A 61 -7.23 -2.40 3.83
CA LEU A 61 -7.62 -3.80 3.57
C LEU A 61 -6.91 -4.73 4.55
N TRP A 62 -5.59 -4.57 4.72
CA TRP A 62 -4.81 -5.36 5.66
C TRP A 62 -5.31 -5.18 7.09
N ALA A 63 -5.54 -3.94 7.52
CA ALA A 63 -6.05 -3.66 8.86
C ALA A 63 -7.40 -4.34 9.12
N GLY A 64 -8.34 -4.26 8.17
CA GLY A 64 -9.64 -4.92 8.29
C GLY A 64 -9.54 -6.44 8.26
N ALA A 65 -8.87 -7.01 7.25
CA ALA A 65 -8.76 -8.45 7.06
C ALA A 65 -8.00 -9.13 8.22
N MET A 66 -6.89 -8.54 8.68
CA MET A 66 -6.13 -9.10 9.80
C MET A 66 -6.89 -8.99 11.12
N THR A 67 -7.66 -7.94 11.35
CA THR A 67 -8.50 -7.82 12.57
C THR A 67 -9.55 -8.93 12.60
N LEU A 68 -10.20 -9.20 11.46
CA LEU A 68 -11.19 -10.27 11.34
C LEU A 68 -10.55 -11.66 11.44
N PHE A 69 -9.35 -11.83 10.87
CA PHE A 69 -8.58 -13.07 10.97
C PHE A 69 -8.20 -13.36 12.43
N GLU A 70 -7.63 -12.39 13.14
CA GLU A 70 -7.30 -12.51 14.55
C GLU A 70 -8.53 -12.82 15.40
N LEU A 71 -9.65 -12.13 15.14
CA LEU A 71 -10.91 -12.38 15.84
C LEU A 71 -11.42 -13.81 15.61
N SER A 72 -11.21 -14.38 14.43
CA SER A 72 -11.62 -15.77 14.12
C SER A 72 -10.80 -16.84 14.84
N GLN A 73 -9.59 -16.51 15.30
CA GLN A 73 -8.68 -17.40 16.01
C GLN A 73 -8.57 -17.06 17.50
N PHE A 74 -9.27 -16.02 17.96
CA PHE A 74 -9.20 -15.53 19.33
C PHE A 74 -9.83 -16.53 20.31
N ASN A 75 -9.05 -16.95 21.30
CA ASN A 75 -9.52 -17.74 22.43
C ASN A 75 -9.59 -16.86 23.70
N PRO A 76 -10.77 -16.61 24.27
CA PRO A 76 -10.89 -15.80 25.49
C PRO A 76 -10.30 -16.46 26.74
N ASP A 77 -10.12 -17.79 26.76
CA ASP A 77 -9.57 -18.52 27.91
C ASP A 77 -8.06 -18.31 28.09
N LEU A 78 -7.38 -17.77 27.06
CA LEU A 78 -5.94 -17.55 27.06
C LEU A 78 -5.63 -16.05 27.09
N PRO A 79 -4.54 -15.62 27.76
CA PRO A 79 -4.10 -14.23 27.67
C PRO A 79 -3.76 -13.84 26.23
N MET A 80 -4.14 -12.62 25.80
CA MET A 80 -3.93 -12.13 24.43
C MET A 80 -2.47 -12.20 23.97
N TYR A 81 -1.52 -11.92 24.86
CA TYR A 81 -0.10 -11.90 24.53
C TYR A 81 0.49 -13.29 24.21
N ASN A 82 -0.21 -14.38 24.54
CA ASN A 82 0.23 -15.75 24.26
C ASN A 82 -0.32 -16.31 22.94
N GLN A 83 -1.19 -15.57 22.25
CA GLN A 83 -1.91 -16.05 21.06
C GLN A 83 -1.35 -15.51 19.74
N GLY A 84 -0.29 -14.69 19.78
CA GLY A 84 0.31 -14.10 18.59
C GLY A 84 -0.55 -13.02 17.92
N LEU A 85 -1.42 -12.37 18.68
CA LEU A 85 -2.29 -11.27 18.21
C LEU A 85 -1.49 -9.97 18.15
N ILE A 86 -1.65 -9.20 17.07
CA ILE A 86 -1.03 -7.89 16.92
C ILE A 86 -2.06 -6.76 16.91
N LEU A 87 -3.24 -6.95 16.31
CA LEU A 87 -4.24 -5.88 16.16
C LEU A 87 -5.23 -5.83 17.32
N LEU A 88 -5.73 -6.97 17.79
CA LEU A 88 -6.68 -7.00 18.91
C LEU A 88 -6.11 -6.35 20.19
N PRO A 89 -4.84 -6.55 20.57
CA PRO A 89 -4.23 -5.81 21.68
C PRO A 89 -4.20 -4.30 21.45
N HIS A 90 -4.01 -3.82 20.21
CA HIS A 90 -4.07 -2.38 19.90
C HIS A 90 -5.50 -1.82 20.03
N LEU A 91 -6.53 -2.60 19.73
CA LEU A 91 -7.91 -2.17 19.96
C LEU A 91 -8.26 -2.18 21.45
N ALA A 92 -7.74 -3.17 22.19
CA ALA A 92 -7.89 -3.26 23.64
C ALA A 92 -7.24 -2.08 24.38
N THR A 93 -6.05 -1.62 23.95
CA THR A 93 -5.40 -0.43 24.55
C THR A 93 -6.18 0.87 24.31
N LEU A 94 -6.99 0.92 23.24
CA LEU A 94 -7.91 2.03 22.99
C LEU A 94 -9.21 1.94 23.81
N GLY A 95 -9.40 0.86 24.58
CA GLY A 95 -10.55 0.65 25.46
C GLY A 95 -11.77 0.02 24.78
N PHE A 96 -11.65 -0.50 23.56
CA PHE A 96 -12.74 -1.21 22.91
C PHE A 96 -12.88 -2.61 23.48
N GLY A 97 -14.08 -3.01 23.94
CA GLY A 97 -14.34 -4.39 24.35
C GLY A 97 -13.66 -4.85 25.65
N ILE A 98 -13.06 -3.92 26.40
CA ILE A 98 -12.30 -4.21 27.63
C ILE A 98 -13.06 -3.74 28.87
N GLY A 99 -13.16 -4.65 29.85
CA GLY A 99 -13.71 -4.40 31.18
C GLY A 99 -12.66 -4.08 32.24
N ALA A 100 -13.02 -4.23 33.51
CA ALA A 100 -12.09 -4.05 34.62
C ALA A 100 -10.92 -5.06 34.52
N ASN A 101 -9.72 -4.64 34.94
CA ASN A 101 -8.50 -5.46 34.95
C ASN A 101 -8.03 -5.96 33.57
N GLY A 102 -8.51 -5.40 32.45
CA GLY A 102 -8.06 -5.79 31.11
C GLY A 102 -8.75 -7.04 30.56
N GLU A 103 -9.85 -7.49 31.17
CA GLU A 103 -10.64 -8.61 30.68
C GLU A 103 -11.43 -8.23 29.42
N VAL A 104 -11.47 -9.13 28.44
CA VAL A 104 -12.24 -8.94 27.21
C VAL A 104 -13.68 -9.34 27.48
N ILE A 105 -14.56 -8.34 27.58
CA ILE A 105 -15.98 -8.54 27.92
C ILE A 105 -16.88 -8.59 26.67
N ASP A 106 -16.46 -7.97 25.57
CA ASP A 106 -17.22 -7.90 24.33
C ASP A 106 -16.29 -7.82 23.12
N THR A 107 -16.48 -8.71 22.16
CA THR A 107 -15.70 -8.76 20.90
C THR A 107 -16.41 -8.11 19.72
N TYR A 108 -17.68 -7.71 19.88
CA TYR A 108 -18.45 -7.04 18.84
C TYR A 108 -17.80 -5.74 18.31
N PRO A 109 -17.20 -4.87 19.16
CA PRO A 109 -16.48 -3.69 18.67
C PRO A 109 -15.34 -4.05 17.71
N TYR A 110 -14.62 -5.13 17.97
CA TYR A 110 -13.53 -5.58 17.09
C TYR A 110 -14.06 -6.03 15.72
N LEU A 111 -15.20 -6.74 15.70
CA LEU A 111 -15.89 -7.12 14.46
C LEU A 111 -16.27 -5.89 13.64
N VAL A 112 -16.90 -4.90 14.28
CA VAL A 112 -17.35 -3.66 13.61
C VAL A 112 -16.17 -2.90 13.03
N ILE A 113 -15.08 -2.73 13.80
CA ILE A 113 -13.88 -2.04 13.35
C ILE A 113 -13.24 -2.78 12.16
N GLY A 114 -13.13 -4.11 12.23
CA GLY A 114 -12.62 -4.93 11.14
C GLY A 114 -13.45 -4.78 9.86
N MET A 115 -14.78 -4.86 9.97
CA MET A 115 -15.70 -4.69 8.84
C MET A 115 -15.66 -3.27 8.26
N LEU A 116 -15.58 -2.25 9.09
CA LEU A 116 -15.51 -0.85 8.64
C LEU A 116 -14.25 -0.62 7.80
N HIS A 117 -13.10 -1.10 8.25
CA HIS A 117 -11.86 -1.04 7.47
C HIS A 117 -11.99 -1.84 6.17
N LEU A 118 -12.54 -3.06 6.23
CA LEU A 118 -12.70 -3.91 5.05
C LEU A 118 -13.55 -3.22 3.96
N VAL A 119 -14.70 -2.66 4.33
CA VAL A 119 -15.58 -1.95 3.37
C VAL A 119 -14.95 -0.66 2.87
N SER A 120 -14.32 0.12 3.77
CA SER A 120 -13.65 1.37 3.39
C SER A 120 -12.50 1.13 2.41
N SER A 121 -11.79 0.01 2.54
CA SER A 121 -10.72 -0.39 1.63
C SER A 121 -11.21 -0.61 0.20
N ALA A 122 -12.43 -1.13 0.01
CA ALA A 122 -13.01 -1.33 -1.31
C ALA A 122 -13.28 0.02 -2.01
N VAL A 123 -13.75 1.02 -1.25
CA VAL A 123 -13.97 2.38 -1.78
C VAL A 123 -12.65 3.04 -2.17
N LEU A 124 -11.63 2.96 -1.30
CA LEU A 124 -10.30 3.49 -1.59
C LEU A 124 -9.64 2.79 -2.80
N GLY A 125 -9.78 1.46 -2.88
CA GLY A 125 -9.29 0.67 -4.01
C GLY A 125 -9.97 1.04 -5.32
N ALA A 126 -11.29 1.21 -5.32
CA ALA A 126 -12.04 1.67 -6.50
C ALA A 126 -11.58 3.07 -6.95
N GLY A 127 -11.41 4.01 -6.01
CA GLY A 127 -10.88 5.35 -6.30
C GLY A 127 -9.44 5.32 -6.83
N GLY A 128 -8.59 4.46 -6.26
CA GLY A 128 -7.21 4.25 -6.71
C GLY A 128 -7.14 3.72 -8.15
N ILE A 129 -7.95 2.70 -8.48
CA ILE A 129 -8.05 2.15 -9.84
C ILE A 129 -8.57 3.21 -10.82
N TYR A 130 -9.60 3.95 -10.44
CA TYR A 130 -10.14 5.02 -11.27
C TYR A 130 -9.06 6.04 -11.63
N HIS A 131 -8.38 6.61 -10.65
CA HIS A 131 -7.34 7.63 -10.91
C HIS A 131 -6.08 7.08 -11.59
N ALA A 132 -5.75 5.80 -11.42
CA ALA A 132 -4.58 5.20 -12.05
C ALA A 132 -4.80 4.83 -13.53
N VAL A 133 -6.00 4.36 -13.88
CA VAL A 133 -6.29 3.71 -15.17
C VAL A 133 -7.29 4.48 -16.03
N LEU A 134 -8.34 5.04 -15.45
CA LEU A 134 -9.49 5.61 -16.18
C LEU A 134 -9.50 7.14 -16.21
N GLY A 135 -8.99 7.78 -15.16
CA GLY A 135 -8.91 9.22 -15.02
C GLY A 135 -7.81 9.84 -15.90
N PRO A 136 -7.77 11.19 -15.98
CA PRO A 136 -6.74 11.89 -16.72
C PRO A 136 -5.36 11.66 -16.08
N ASP A 137 -4.32 11.62 -16.91
CA ASP A 137 -2.95 11.37 -16.45
C ASP A 137 -2.38 12.55 -15.63
N ARG A 138 -2.88 13.76 -15.90
CA ARG A 138 -2.50 15.02 -15.26
C ARG A 138 -3.73 15.78 -14.78
N LEU A 139 -3.62 16.44 -13.64
CA LEU A 139 -4.71 17.18 -12.98
C LEU A 139 -4.59 18.71 -13.13
N ASP A 140 -3.47 19.18 -13.69
CA ASP A 140 -3.13 20.59 -13.87
C ASP A 140 -3.57 21.15 -15.24
N GLU A 141 -4.03 20.30 -16.16
CA GLU A 141 -4.56 20.71 -17.46
C GLU A 141 -5.96 21.31 -17.30
N ARG A 142 -6.03 22.64 -17.28
CA ARG A 142 -7.21 23.47 -17.57
C ARG A 142 -6.96 24.30 -18.82
#